data_AF-A0A2V9ZD58-F1
#
_entry.id   AF-A0A2V9ZD58-F1
#
_cell.length_a   1.000
_cell.length_b   1.000
_cell.length_c   1.000
_cell.angle_alpha   90.00
_cell.angle_beta   90.00
_cell.angle_gamma   90.00
#
_symmetry.space_group_name_H-M   'P 1'
#
loop_
_entity.id
_entity.type
_entity.pdbx_description
1 polymer ?
#
loop_
_entity_poly.entity_id
_entity_poly.type
_entity_poly.pdbx_seq_one_letter_code
_entity_poly.pdbx_strand_id
1 'polypeptide(L)'
;MPAHEQARMIGLAWERLPQPRPRIMLEVYGAGGKTHFFFLGPHSPDLTPAEIDLLHKLWLKLSQELNNEELHHHDIIHFALQEIDRQLAAGNTNEVLQRLRQHLSEQQKKPRGRESNPRA
;
A
#
# COMPACT_ATOMS: atom_id res chain seq x y z
N MET A 1 3.85 -21.57 10.40
CA MET A 1 4.08 -20.13 10.15
C MET A 1 3.47 -19.73 8.81
N PRO A 2 2.43 -18.88 8.79
CA PRO A 2 1.80 -18.39 7.56
C PRO A 2 2.76 -17.60 6.66
N ALA A 3 2.53 -17.62 5.34
CA ALA A 3 3.42 -16.96 4.36
C ALA A 3 3.64 -15.45 4.63
N HIS A 4 2.61 -14.73 5.07
CA HIS A 4 2.71 -13.30 5.39
C HIS A 4 3.63 -13.01 6.58
N GLU A 5 3.68 -13.91 7.56
CA GLU A 5 4.55 -13.79 8.72
C GLU A 5 6.02 -14.02 8.33
N GLN A 6 6.27 -15.02 7.46
CA GLN A 6 7.60 -15.25 6.89
C GLN A 6 8.09 -14.02 6.11
N ALA A 7 7.24 -13.49 5.23
CA ALA A 7 7.56 -12.32 4.43
C ALA A 7 7.85 -11.09 5.29
N ARG A 8 7.10 -10.87 6.37
CA ARG A 8 7.37 -9.79 7.33
C ARG A 8 8.76 -9.93 7.95
N MET A 9 9.13 -11.12 8.43
CA MET A 9 10.44 -11.33 9.05
C MET A 9 11.59 -11.13 8.06
N ILE A 10 11.45 -11.65 6.84
CA ILE A 10 12.45 -11.49 5.78
C ILE A 10 12.54 -10.03 5.36
N GLY A 11 11.43 -9.31 5.24
CA GLY A 11 11.40 -7.87 4.99
C GLY A 11 12.14 -7.07 6.06
N LEU A 12 11.95 -7.38 7.35
CA LEU A 12 12.69 -6.75 8.44
C LEU A 12 14.20 -7.05 8.39
N ALA A 13 14.59 -8.24 7.95
CA ALA A 13 15.99 -8.57 7.73
C ALA A 13 16.57 -7.83 6.51
N TRP A 14 15.79 -7.73 5.43
CA TRP A 14 16.14 -6.98 4.23
C TRP A 14 16.41 -5.49 4.52
N GLU A 15 15.60 -4.85 5.39
CA GLU A 15 15.81 -3.45 5.81
C GLU A 15 17.17 -3.21 6.51
N ARG A 16 17.78 -4.27 7.07
CA ARG A 16 19.08 -4.19 7.76
C ARG A 16 20.27 -4.34 6.82
N LEU A 17 20.05 -4.66 5.54
CA LEU A 17 21.13 -4.78 4.56
C LEU A 17 21.82 -3.41 4.33
N PRO A 18 23.14 -3.39 4.08
CA PRO A 18 23.85 -2.17 3.68
C PRO A 18 23.38 -1.70 2.30
N GLN A 19 23.60 -0.42 2.02
CA GLN A 19 23.31 0.14 0.69
C GLN A 19 24.39 -0.22 -0.33
N PRO A 20 24.03 -0.40 -1.62
CA PRO A 20 22.67 -0.40 -2.16
C PRO A 20 21.93 -1.71 -1.89
N ARG A 21 20.69 -1.64 -1.38
CA ARG A 21 19.88 -2.84 -1.15
C ARG A 21 19.31 -3.40 -2.46
N PRO A 22 19.34 -4.73 -2.67
CA PRO A 22 18.78 -5.35 -3.87
C PRO A 22 17.25 -5.32 -3.83
N ARG A 23 16.60 -4.98 -4.95
CA ARG A 23 15.15 -5.19 -5.08
C ARG A 23 14.90 -6.69 -5.28
N ILE A 24 14.15 -7.32 -4.38
CA ILE A 24 13.89 -8.75 -4.45
C ILE A 24 12.40 -9.05 -4.39
N MET A 25 11.98 -10.06 -5.16
CA MET A 25 10.67 -10.69 -5.04
C MET A 25 10.84 -11.99 -4.27
N LEU A 26 10.21 -12.08 -3.10
CA LEU A 26 10.17 -13.28 -2.29
C LEU A 26 8.99 -14.14 -2.73
N GLU A 27 9.30 -15.37 -3.13
CA GLU A 27 8.31 -16.41 -3.43
C GLU A 27 8.26 -17.41 -2.26
N VAL A 28 7.07 -17.63 -1.70
CA VAL A 28 6.84 -18.55 -0.58
C VAL A 28 5.90 -19.67 -1.01
N TYR A 29 6.44 -20.89 -1.02
CA TYR A 29 5.69 -22.12 -1.30
C TYR A 29 5.03 -22.65 -0.02
N GLY A 30 3.70 -22.67 0.00
CA GLY A 30 2.91 -23.20 1.09
C GLY A 30 2.56 -24.68 0.91
N ALA A 31 2.28 -25.36 2.03
CA ALA A 31 1.72 -26.71 2.01
C ALA A 31 0.39 -26.72 1.22
N GLY A 32 0.30 -27.57 0.19
CA GLY A 32 -0.83 -27.63 -0.73
C GLY A 32 -0.64 -26.91 -2.07
N GLY A 33 0.61 -26.59 -2.44
CA GLY A 33 0.95 -26.04 -3.77
C GLY A 33 0.57 -24.57 -3.97
N LYS A 34 0.20 -23.86 -2.90
CA LYS A 34 -0.11 -22.43 -2.96
C LYS A 34 1.17 -21.61 -2.89
N THR A 35 1.40 -20.80 -3.92
CA THR A 35 2.52 -19.85 -3.98
C THR A 35 2.05 -18.45 -3.59
N HIS A 36 2.88 -17.72 -2.85
CA HIS A 36 2.66 -16.32 -2.49
C HIS A 36 3.89 -15.50 -2.89
N PHE A 37 3.67 -14.30 -3.44
CA PHE A 37 4.72 -13.38 -3.86
C PHE A 37 4.71 -12.12 -3.00
N PHE A 38 5.90 -11.63 -2.62
CA PHE A 38 6.08 -10.41 -1.84
C PHE A 38 7.26 -9.62 -2.37
N PHE A 39 7.07 -8.34 -2.72
CA PHE A 39 8.18 -7.46 -3.08
C PHE A 39 8.82 -6.87 -1.81
N LEU A 40 10.15 -6.95 -1.68
CA LEU A 40 10.88 -6.33 -0.59
C LEU A 40 11.60 -5.07 -1.08
N GLY A 41 11.45 -4.01 -0.31
CA GLY A 41 11.95 -2.66 -0.63
C GLY A 41 10.92 -1.79 -1.36
N PRO A 42 11.32 -0.55 -1.74
CA PRO A 42 10.43 0.38 -2.43
C PRO A 42 9.94 -0.19 -3.76
N HIS A 43 8.62 -0.30 -3.90
CA HIS A 43 7.93 -0.75 -5.09
C HIS A 43 6.66 0.08 -5.28
N SER A 44 6.16 0.12 -6.51
CA SER A 44 4.84 0.68 -6.77
C SER A 44 3.78 -0.22 -6.13
N PRO A 45 2.82 0.33 -5.37
CA PRO A 45 1.71 -0.48 -4.87
C PRO A 45 0.81 -0.91 -6.03
N ASP A 46 0.32 -2.14 -5.97
CA ASP A 46 -0.74 -2.60 -6.86
C ASP A 46 -2.07 -2.02 -6.37
N LEU A 47 -2.58 -0.99 -7.06
CA LEU A 47 -3.90 -0.42 -6.76
C LEU A 47 -5.00 -1.29 -7.37
N THR A 48 -6.00 -1.61 -6.57
CA THR A 48 -7.22 -2.28 -7.02
C THR A 48 -8.05 -1.35 -7.92
N PRO A 49 -8.93 -1.90 -8.78
CA PRO A 49 -9.83 -1.07 -9.58
C PRO A 49 -10.67 -0.09 -8.75
N ALA A 50 -11.14 -0.52 -7.58
CA ALA A 50 -11.91 0.33 -6.67
C ALA A 50 -11.09 1.51 -6.11
N GLU A 51 -9.79 1.31 -5.86
CA GLU A 51 -8.88 2.37 -5.42
C GLU A 51 -8.56 3.34 -6.55
N ILE A 52 -8.38 2.84 -7.78
CA ILE A 52 -8.20 3.67 -8.98
C ILE A 52 -9.44 4.54 -9.23
N ASP A 53 -10.63 3.95 -9.14
CA ASP A 53 -11.89 4.68 -9.28
C ASP A 53 -12.05 5.77 -8.22
N LEU A 54 -11.67 5.48 -6.97
CA LEU A 54 -11.70 6.47 -5.89
C LEU A 54 -10.73 7.61 -6.17
N LEU A 55 -9.49 7.28 -6.54
CA LEU A 55 -8.45 8.25 -6.88
C LEU A 55 -8.91 9.17 -8.02
N HIS A 56 -9.50 8.61 -9.07
CA HIS A 56 -10.02 9.37 -10.20
C HIS A 56 -11.18 10.30 -9.80
N LYS A 57 -12.12 9.83 -8.95
CA LYS A 57 -13.22 10.65 -8.44
C LYS A 57 -12.73 11.82 -7.60
N LEU A 58 -11.74 11.59 -6.73
CA LEU A 58 -11.12 12.65 -5.94
C LEU A 58 -10.42 13.66 -6.84
N TRP A 59 -9.73 13.19 -7.88
CA TRP A 59 -9.10 14.05 -8.87
C TRP A 59 -10.11 14.95 -9.58
N LEU A 60 -11.18 14.39 -10.15
CA LEU A 60 -12.22 15.19 -10.80
C LEU A 60 -12.79 16.25 -9.86
N LYS A 61 -13.11 15.86 -8.61
CA LYS A 61 -13.69 16.77 -7.62
C LYS A 61 -12.72 17.91 -7.28
N LEU A 62 -11.47 17.60 -6.95
CA LEU A 62 -10.50 18.61 -6.51
C LEU A 62 -10.06 19.51 -7.66
N SER A 63 -9.89 18.96 -8.87
CA SER A 63 -9.58 19.75 -10.07
C SER A 63 -10.67 20.78 -10.39
N GLN A 64 -11.94 20.47 -10.09
CA GLN A 64 -13.04 21.42 -10.25
C GLN A 64 -12.98 22.57 -9.23
N GLU A 65 -12.56 22.29 -7.99
CA GLU A 65 -12.50 23.30 -6.92
C GLU A 65 -11.27 24.21 -7.06
N LEU A 66 -10.14 23.70 -7.57
CA LEU A 66 -8.86 24.42 -7.66
C LEU A 66 -8.73 25.33 -8.90
N ASN A 67 -9.82 25.61 -9.62
CA ASN A 67 -9.96 26.64 -10.66
C ASN A 67 -8.64 27.11 -11.34
N ASN A 68 -8.20 26.38 -12.37
CA ASN A 68 -7.01 26.61 -13.21
C ASN A 68 -5.66 26.08 -12.68
N GLU A 69 -5.60 25.46 -11.50
CA GLU A 69 -4.40 24.72 -11.09
C GLU A 69 -4.34 23.35 -11.79
N GLU A 70 -3.17 22.99 -12.31
CA GLU A 70 -2.93 21.69 -12.91
C GLU A 70 -2.73 20.64 -11.80
N LEU A 71 -3.76 19.82 -11.58
CA LEU A 71 -3.74 18.72 -10.62
C LEU A 71 -3.57 17.38 -11.34
N HIS A 72 -2.68 16.53 -10.86
CA HIS A 72 -2.50 15.15 -11.34
C HIS A 72 -2.90 14.13 -10.26
N HIS A 73 -3.14 12.88 -10.67
CA HIS A 73 -3.43 11.79 -9.74
C HIS A 73 -2.30 11.57 -8.70
N HIS A 74 -1.03 11.76 -9.10
CA HIS A 74 0.10 11.57 -8.19
C HIS A 74 0.16 12.66 -7.11
N ASP A 75 -0.33 13.87 -7.39
CA ASP A 75 -0.41 14.95 -6.41
C ASP A 75 -1.37 14.60 -5.28
N ILE A 76 -2.50 13.95 -5.59
CA ILE A 76 -3.47 13.49 -4.60
C ILE A 76 -2.87 12.40 -3.72
N ILE A 77 -2.15 11.45 -4.33
CA ILE A 77 -1.45 10.40 -3.58
C ILE A 77 -0.40 11.04 -2.66
N HIS A 78 0.43 11.94 -3.20
CA HIS A 78 1.47 12.61 -2.44
C HIS A 78 0.88 13.39 -1.26
N PHE A 79 -0.17 14.19 -1.51
CA PHE A 79 -0.88 14.95 -0.49
C PHE A 79 -1.47 14.07 0.60
N ALA A 80 -2.13 12.96 0.23
CA ALA A 80 -2.69 12.01 1.20
C ALA A 80 -1.60 11.36 2.08
N LEU A 81 -0.45 11.02 1.50
CA LEU A 81 0.69 10.47 2.26
C LEU A 81 1.28 11.51 3.22
N GLN A 82 1.45 12.75 2.75
CA GLN A 82 1.91 13.87 3.60
C GLN A 82 0.95 14.17 4.73
N GLU A 83 -0.36 14.05 4.52
CA GLU A 83 -1.35 14.28 5.57
C GLU A 83 -1.29 13.22 6.68
N ILE A 84 -0.99 11.96 6.33
CA ILE A 84 -0.71 10.91 7.33
C ILE A 84 0.55 11.25 8.11
N ASP A 85 1.65 11.58 7.42
CA ASP A 85 2.92 11.93 8.05
C ASP A 85 2.79 13.13 9.00
N ARG A 86 2.09 14.18 8.56
CA ARG A 86 1.79 15.37 9.36
C ARG A 86 1.06 15.02 10.66
N GLN A 87 0.07 14.13 10.61
CA GLN A 87 -0.68 13.72 11.80
C GLN A 87 0.17 12.88 12.77
N LEU A 88 1.05 12.03 12.25
CA LEU A 88 2.00 11.29 13.07
C LEU A 88 2.97 12.26 13.77
N ALA A 89 3.52 13.23 13.04
CA ALA A 89 4.42 14.26 13.56
C ALA A 89 3.73 15.18 14.60
N ALA A 90 2.42 15.43 14.44
CA ALA A 90 1.62 16.22 15.38
C ALA A 90 1.26 15.47 16.69
N GLY A 91 1.70 14.22 16.86
CA GLY A 91 1.41 13.43 18.06
C GLY A 91 0.09 12.64 18.00
N ASN A 92 -0.65 12.69 16.89
CA ASN A 92 -1.94 11.99 16.72
C ASN A 92 -1.77 10.51 16.35
N THR A 93 -0.65 9.88 16.71
CA THR A 93 -0.30 8.50 16.32
C THR A 93 -1.39 7.50 16.71
N ASN A 94 -1.95 7.61 17.92
CA ASN A 94 -2.98 6.69 18.39
C ASN A 94 -4.26 6.77 17.55
N GLU A 95 -4.68 7.97 17.16
CA GLU A 95 -5.87 8.18 16.34
C GLU A 95 -5.66 7.67 14.90
N VAL A 96 -4.49 7.93 14.31
CA VAL A 96 -4.11 7.39 13.00
C VAL A 96 -4.12 5.85 13.04
N LEU A 97 -3.52 5.24 14.06
CA LEU A 97 -3.51 3.79 14.22
C LEU A 97 -4.91 3.20 14.43
N GLN A 98 -5.78 3.89 15.17
CA GLN A 98 -7.16 3.45 15.37
C GLN A 98 -7.93 3.42 14.06
N ARG A 99 -7.89 4.51 13.27
CA ARG A 99 -8.57 4.58 11.97
C ARG A 99 -8.00 3.58 10.98
N LEU A 100 -6.68 3.38 10.96
CA LEU A 100 -6.04 2.38 10.10
C LEU A 100 -6.48 0.96 10.48
N ARG A 101 -6.55 0.62 11.77
CA ARG A 101 -7.07 -0.69 12.23
C ARG A 101 -8.53 -0.90 11.82
N GLN A 102 -9.36 0.14 11.94
CA GLN A 102 -10.75 0.08 11.49
C GLN A 102 -10.83 -0.22 9.98
N HIS A 103 -10.09 0.53 9.16
CA HIS A 103 -10.00 0.30 7.72
C HIS A 103 -9.57 -1.14 7.39
N LEU A 104 -8.51 -1.65 8.04
CA LEU A 104 -8.03 -3.02 7.83
C LEU A 104 -9.08 -4.08 8.21
N SER A 105 -9.91 -3.83 9.22
CA SER A 105 -11.03 -4.69 9.61
C SER A 105 -12.13 -4.68 8.55
N GLU A 106 -12.47 -3.51 8.01
CA GLU A 106 -13.48 -3.37 6.94
C GLU A 106 -13.03 -4.07 5.65
N GLN A 107 -11.76 -3.94 5.27
CA GLN A 107 -11.21 -4.62 4.09
C GLN A 107 -11.15 -6.15 4.24
N GLN A 108 -10.95 -6.67 5.45
CA GLN A 108 -10.99 -8.12 5.69
C GLN A 108 -12.40 -8.71 5.53
N LYS A 109 -13.45 -7.92 5.78
CA LYS A 109 -14.84 -8.33 5.59
C LYS A 109 -15.26 -8.35 4.12
N LYS A 110 -14.57 -7.60 3.26
CA LYS A 110 -14.80 -7.57 1.82
C LYS A 110 -14.02 -8.72 1.18
N PRO A 111 -14.65 -9.66 0.43
CA PRO A 111 -13.89 -10.72 -0.22
C PRO A 111 -12.87 -10.09 -1.17
N ARG A 112 -11.57 -10.40 -0.97
CA ARG A 112 -10.53 -9.99 -1.90
C ARG A 112 -10.80 -10.69 -3.24
N GLY A 113 -11.28 -9.94 -4.23
CA GLY A 113 -11.20 -10.36 -5.62
C GLY A 113 -9.72 -10.55 -5.95
N ARG A 114 -9.27 -11.80 -5.97
CA ARG A 114 -7.92 -12.15 -6.36
C ARG A 114 -7.85 -12.18 -7.88
N GLU A 115 -7.23 -11.16 -8.46
CA GLU A 115 -6.52 -11.32 -9.72
C GLU A 115 -5.11 -10.78 -9.55
N SER A 116 -4.26 -11.60 -8.93
CA SER A 116 -2.82 -11.51 -9.14
C SER A 116 -2.56 -11.97 -10.56
N ASN A 117 -2.42 -11.02 -11.49
CA ASN A 117 -1.89 -11.28 -12.83
C ASN A 117 -0.36 -11.20 -12.75
N PRO A 118 0.39 -12.30 -12.89
CA PRO A 118 1.83 -12.23 -13.04
C PRO A 118 2.11 -11.82 -14.49
N ARG A 119 2.28 -10.53 -14.75
CA ARG A 119 2.94 -10.07 -15.97
C ARG A 119 4.36 -9.63 -15.63
N ALA A 120 5.27 -10.58 -15.71
CA ALA A 120 6.61 -10.41 -16.22
C ALA A 120 6.70 -11.20 -17.53
#